data_AF-A0A2T0FG16-F1
#
_entry.id   AF-A0A2T0FG16-F1
#
_cell.length_a   1.000
_cell.length_b   1.000
_cell.length_c   1.000
_cell.angle_alpha   90.00
_cell.angle_beta   90.00
_cell.angle_gamma   90.00
#
_symmetry.space_group_name_H-M   'P 1'
#
loop_
_entity.id
_entity.type
_entity.pdbx_description
1 polymer ?
#
loop_
_entity_poly.entity_id
_entity_poly.type
_entity_poly.pdbx_seq_one_letter_code
_entity_poly.pdbx_strand_id
1 'polypeptide(L)'
;MDRLRQALCQRLPAGIRTFIVPTRKVNVVPVYEQTPRLVPKGKSPKQVMTDKLYAKYDPDGSKRALFDKTKPTCPRAGDILRVTKKDKSSFVGMLLALNRNHLATTILLRTKISGIGVENRVHVYNPDVEKIEVLRVPAMRWPKEKYYFVRGTKKYDAGDLDSFVRRQNRNKH
;
A
#
# COMPACT_ATOMS: atom_id res chain seq x y z
N MET A 1 55.18 -10.92 103.91
CA MET A 1 54.27 -10.30 102.93
C MET A 1 55.04 -10.07 101.64
N ASP A 2 54.44 -10.46 100.53
CA ASP A 2 54.73 -9.99 99.16
C ASP A 2 55.94 -10.52 98.38
N ARG A 3 55.85 -11.80 97.96
CA ARG A 3 56.50 -12.27 96.70
C ARG A 3 55.61 -13.20 95.87
N LEU A 4 54.31 -12.88 95.79
CA LEU A 4 53.33 -13.63 94.98
C LEU A 4 52.53 -12.71 94.04
N ARG A 5 53.21 -11.86 93.27
CA ARG A 5 52.54 -11.01 92.24
C ARG A 5 53.40 -10.78 90.98
N GLN A 6 54.12 -11.78 90.50
CA GLN A 6 54.86 -11.69 89.24
C GLN A 6 54.75 -12.97 88.40
N ALA A 7 53.53 -13.40 88.10
CA ALA A 7 53.26 -14.28 86.97
C ALA A 7 51.76 -14.18 86.68
N LEU A 8 51.36 -14.29 85.42
CA LEU A 8 49.99 -14.12 84.90
C LEU A 8 49.63 -12.71 84.39
N CYS A 9 50.46 -12.16 83.51
CA CYS A 9 49.91 -11.43 82.38
C CYS A 9 50.57 -11.96 81.10
N GLN A 10 50.28 -13.21 80.75
CA GLN A 10 50.49 -13.65 79.38
C GLN A 10 49.41 -12.97 78.55
N ARG A 11 49.79 -11.88 77.87
CA ARG A 11 48.98 -11.32 76.77
C ARG A 11 48.78 -12.44 75.76
N LEU A 12 47.57 -12.99 75.70
CA LEU A 12 47.17 -13.86 74.60
C LEU A 12 47.47 -13.11 73.29
N PRO A 13 48.11 -13.75 72.29
CA PRO A 13 48.39 -13.08 71.03
C PRO A 13 47.04 -12.61 70.47
N ALA A 14 46.95 -11.31 70.18
CA ALA A 14 45.76 -10.72 69.63
C ALA A 14 45.36 -11.52 68.38
N GLY A 15 44.30 -12.32 68.51
CA GLY A 15 43.78 -13.10 67.40
C GLY A 15 43.46 -12.14 66.27
N ILE A 16 44.22 -12.22 65.17
CA ILE A 16 44.03 -11.36 64.00
C ILE A 16 42.65 -11.75 63.43
N ARG A 17 41.62 -10.99 63.77
CA ARG A 17 40.29 -11.12 63.16
C ARG A 17 40.43 -10.73 61.70
N THR A 18 40.65 -11.68 60.81
CA THR A 18 40.61 -11.44 59.37
C THR A 18 39.15 -11.24 58.97
N PHE A 19 38.72 -9.98 58.87
CA PHE A 19 37.43 -9.63 58.30
C PHE A 19 37.49 -9.92 56.79
N ILE A 20 36.95 -11.07 56.36
CA ILE A 20 36.78 -11.37 54.94
C ILE A 20 35.48 -10.71 54.50
N VAL A 21 35.60 -9.64 53.71
CA VAL A 21 34.45 -8.99 53.09
C VAL A 21 33.95 -9.88 51.96
N PRO A 22 32.66 -10.25 51.92
CA PRO A 22 32.13 -11.07 50.83
C PRO A 22 32.29 -10.33 49.51
N THR A 23 33.08 -10.89 48.61
CA THR A 23 33.31 -10.33 47.28
C THR A 23 32.09 -10.64 46.41
N ARG A 24 31.41 -9.59 45.97
CA ARG A 24 30.19 -9.71 45.15
C ARG A 24 30.57 -10.20 43.75
N LYS A 25 30.34 -11.48 43.46
CA LYS A 25 30.40 -12.02 42.09
C LYS A 25 29.11 -11.69 41.36
N VAL A 26 29.22 -11.02 40.21
CA VAL A 26 28.11 -10.74 39.31
C VAL A 26 28.14 -11.77 38.20
N ASN A 27 27.07 -12.54 38.06
CA ASN A 27 26.93 -13.48 36.95
C ASN A 27 26.51 -12.72 35.70
N VAL A 28 27.19 -12.97 34.58
CA VAL A 28 26.79 -12.44 33.28
C VAL A 28 25.61 -13.26 32.78
N VAL A 29 24.45 -12.61 32.60
CA VAL A 29 23.25 -13.26 32.09
C VAL A 29 23.44 -13.54 30.58
N PRO A 30 23.27 -14.79 30.10
CA PRO A 30 23.38 -15.08 28.68
C PRO A 30 22.23 -14.41 27.92
N VAL A 31 22.56 -13.62 26.91
CA VAL A 31 21.59 -13.03 25.99
C VAL A 31 21.44 -13.96 24.79
N TYR A 32 20.26 -14.55 24.63
CA TYR A 32 19.97 -15.45 23.53
C TYR A 32 19.75 -14.68 22.22
N GLU A 33 20.08 -15.33 21.11
CA GLU A 33 19.79 -14.78 19.79
C GLU A 33 18.28 -14.66 19.56
N GLN A 34 17.90 -13.66 18.76
CA GLN A 34 16.52 -13.48 18.35
C GLN A 34 16.16 -14.52 17.30
N THR A 35 14.92 -15.01 17.34
CA THR A 35 14.32 -15.82 16.27
C THR A 35 14.48 -15.11 14.91
N PRO A 36 14.69 -15.85 13.80
CA PRO A 36 14.77 -15.26 12.47
C PRO A 36 13.55 -14.39 12.17
N ARG A 37 13.81 -13.24 11.54
CA ARG A 37 12.76 -12.27 11.21
C ARG A 37 11.95 -12.76 10.01
N LEU A 38 10.62 -12.70 10.13
CA LEU A 38 9.70 -13.05 9.05
C LEU A 38 9.71 -12.05 7.88
N VAL A 39 10.11 -10.80 8.16
CA VAL A 39 10.13 -9.70 7.19
C VAL A 39 11.56 -9.18 7.06
N PRO A 40 12.06 -8.95 5.84
CA PRO A 40 13.39 -8.38 5.63
C PRO A 40 13.59 -7.06 6.39
N LYS A 41 14.80 -6.85 6.91
CA LYS A 41 15.16 -5.62 7.62
C LYS A 41 14.92 -4.41 6.70
N GLY A 42 14.20 -3.40 7.22
CA GLY A 42 13.93 -2.15 6.51
C GLY A 42 12.66 -2.11 5.65
N LYS A 43 11.95 -3.23 5.47
CA LYS A 43 10.65 -3.24 4.78
C LYS A 43 9.50 -3.33 5.78
N SER A 44 8.44 -2.56 5.55
CA SER A 44 7.21 -2.74 6.32
C SER A 44 6.50 -4.04 5.90
N PRO A 45 5.85 -4.77 6.83
CA PRO A 45 5.04 -5.94 6.48
C PRO A 45 3.96 -5.63 5.42
N LYS A 46 3.39 -4.42 5.48
CA LYS A 46 2.39 -3.92 4.53
C LYS A 46 2.95 -3.81 3.11
N GLN A 47 4.16 -3.28 2.93
CA GLN A 47 4.79 -3.18 1.60
C GLN A 47 5.05 -4.57 1.03
N VAL A 48 5.64 -5.48 1.81
CA VAL A 48 5.91 -6.85 1.38
C VAL A 48 4.62 -7.57 0.98
N MET A 49 3.54 -7.41 1.75
CA MET A 49 2.25 -7.99 1.41
C MET A 49 1.66 -7.35 0.14
N THR A 50 1.74 -6.03 0.00
CA THR A 50 1.23 -5.31 -1.18
C THR A 50 1.95 -5.76 -2.46
N ASP A 51 3.27 -5.92 -2.41
CA ASP A 51 4.09 -6.40 -3.53
C ASP A 51 3.71 -7.84 -3.92
N LYS A 52 3.51 -8.72 -2.93
CA LYS A 52 3.02 -10.09 -3.16
C LYS A 52 1.64 -10.10 -3.84
N LEU A 53 0.74 -9.23 -3.40
CA LEU A 53 -0.61 -9.14 -3.99
C LEU A 53 -0.56 -8.56 -5.40
N TYR A 54 0.31 -7.59 -5.68
CA TYR A 54 0.51 -7.11 -7.05
C TYR A 54 1.01 -8.21 -7.97
N ALA A 55 2.01 -8.98 -7.54
CA ALA A 55 2.49 -10.13 -8.32
C ALA A 55 1.38 -11.17 -8.60
N LYS A 56 0.42 -11.32 -7.68
CA LYS A 56 -0.73 -12.23 -7.84
C LYS A 56 -1.80 -11.71 -8.81
N TYR A 57 -2.17 -10.44 -8.71
CA TYR A 57 -3.33 -9.86 -9.42
C TYR A 57 -2.98 -9.12 -10.72
N ASP A 58 -1.71 -8.76 -10.92
CA ASP A 58 -1.19 -8.09 -12.11
C ASP A 58 0.22 -8.62 -12.42
N PRO A 59 0.35 -9.89 -12.85
CA PRO A 59 1.66 -10.51 -13.11
C PRO A 59 2.43 -9.80 -14.22
N ASP A 60 1.73 -9.30 -15.23
CA ASP A 60 2.32 -8.54 -16.34
C ASP A 60 2.71 -7.10 -15.95
N GLY A 61 2.19 -6.61 -14.82
CA GLY A 61 2.35 -5.22 -14.39
C GLY A 61 1.70 -4.19 -15.33
N SER A 62 0.88 -4.64 -16.28
CA SER A 62 0.31 -3.79 -17.34
C SER A 62 -0.67 -2.77 -16.76
N LYS A 63 -1.50 -3.19 -15.79
CA LYS A 63 -2.46 -2.30 -15.12
C LYS A 63 -1.73 -1.29 -14.24
N ARG A 64 -0.73 -1.74 -13.49
CA ARG A 64 0.12 -0.85 -12.68
C ARG A 64 0.82 0.19 -13.55
N ALA A 65 1.39 -0.24 -14.68
CA ALA A 65 2.04 0.64 -15.63
C ALA A 65 1.09 1.68 -16.24
N LEU A 66 -0.17 1.32 -16.48
CA LEU A 66 -1.18 2.24 -16.99
C LEU A 66 -1.56 3.33 -15.97
N PHE A 67 -1.73 2.97 -14.70
CA PHE A 67 -2.20 3.88 -13.65
C PHE A 67 -1.09 4.57 -12.84
N ASP A 68 0.17 4.42 -13.26
CA ASP A 68 1.32 5.07 -12.66
C ASP A 68 1.27 6.59 -12.85
N LYS A 69 1.20 7.33 -11.75
CA LYS A 69 1.11 8.81 -11.75
C LYS A 69 2.34 9.47 -12.36
N THR A 70 3.49 8.80 -12.34
CA THR A 70 4.74 9.33 -12.89
C THR A 70 4.70 9.42 -14.41
N LYS A 71 3.89 8.59 -15.07
CA LYS A 71 3.79 8.54 -16.53
C LYS A 71 2.83 9.60 -17.06
N PRO A 72 3.19 10.34 -18.11
CA PRO A 72 2.29 11.32 -18.73
C PRO A 72 1.11 10.66 -19.43
N THR A 73 1.24 9.40 -19.85
CA THR A 73 0.20 8.57 -20.48
C THR A 73 -0.85 8.06 -19.49
N CYS A 74 -0.67 8.31 -18.19
CA CYS A 74 -1.60 7.87 -17.16
C CYS A 74 -2.99 8.49 -17.39
N PRO A 75 -4.07 7.68 -17.37
CA PRO A 75 -5.40 8.18 -17.60
C PRO A 75 -5.82 9.15 -16.48
N ARG A 76 -6.48 10.23 -16.89
CA ARG A 76 -6.99 11.30 -16.02
C ARG A 76 -8.48 11.48 -16.21
N ALA A 77 -9.11 12.19 -15.27
CA ALA A 77 -10.53 12.52 -15.43
C ALA A 77 -10.77 13.22 -16.77
N GLY A 78 -11.88 12.85 -17.42
CA GLY A 78 -12.24 13.29 -18.78
C GLY A 78 -11.81 12.34 -19.89
N ASP A 79 -10.87 11.43 -19.64
CA ASP A 79 -10.49 10.42 -20.63
C ASP A 79 -11.62 9.40 -20.82
N ILE A 80 -11.83 8.93 -22.05
CA ILE A 80 -12.80 7.87 -22.35
C ILE A 80 -12.06 6.54 -22.28
N LEU A 81 -12.51 5.68 -21.38
CA LEU A 81 -11.94 4.35 -21.17
C LEU A 81 -12.90 3.26 -21.61
N ARG A 82 -12.34 2.15 -22.10
CA ARG A 82 -13.02 0.87 -22.26
C ARG A 82 -12.48 -0.10 -21.23
N VAL A 83 -13.38 -0.69 -20.46
CA VAL A 83 -13.07 -1.78 -19.53
C VAL A 83 -13.65 -3.05 -20.12
N THR A 84 -12.79 -4.02 -20.43
CA THR A 84 -13.20 -5.35 -20.87
C THR A 84 -13.10 -6.31 -19.69
N LYS A 85 -14.19 -7.02 -19.43
CA LYS A 85 -14.24 -8.11 -18.45
C LYS A 85 -13.98 -9.46 -19.13
N LYS A 86 -13.62 -10.46 -18.33
CA LYS A 86 -13.45 -11.86 -18.77
C LYS A 86 -14.67 -12.44 -19.48
N ASP A 87 -15.87 -12.01 -19.11
CA ASP A 87 -17.13 -12.41 -19.77
C ASP A 87 -17.30 -11.80 -21.18
N LYS A 88 -16.26 -11.14 -21.71
CA LYS A 88 -16.26 -10.37 -22.97
C LYS A 88 -17.22 -9.18 -22.97
N SER A 89 -17.88 -8.90 -21.84
CA SER A 89 -18.64 -7.68 -21.65
C SER A 89 -17.68 -6.50 -21.53
N SER A 90 -17.94 -5.46 -22.34
CA SER A 90 -17.16 -4.23 -22.30
C SER A 90 -18.02 -3.07 -21.82
N PHE A 91 -17.48 -2.25 -20.93
CA PHE A 91 -18.10 -1.01 -20.50
C PHE A 91 -17.27 0.18 -20.98
N VAL A 92 -17.89 1.09 -21.73
CA VAL A 92 -17.26 2.33 -22.20
C VAL A 92 -17.80 3.50 -21.40
N GLY A 93 -16.89 4.30 -20.85
CA GLY A 93 -17.27 5.43 -20.00
C GLY A 93 -16.23 6.54 -19.97
N MET A 94 -16.68 7.76 -19.71
CA MET A 94 -15.82 8.87 -19.34
C MET A 94 -15.35 8.66 -17.91
N LEU A 95 -14.04 8.76 -17.68
CA LEU A 95 -13.46 8.69 -16.34
C LEU A 95 -13.82 9.94 -15.54
N LEU A 96 -14.58 9.78 -14.47
CA LEU A 96 -14.89 10.86 -13.53
C LEU A 96 -13.81 11.00 -12.46
N ALA A 97 -13.35 9.86 -11.93
CA ALA A 97 -12.40 9.84 -10.83
C ALA A 97 -11.56 8.57 -10.85
N LEU A 98 -10.29 8.71 -10.48
CA LEU A 98 -9.37 7.62 -10.21
C LEU A 98 -8.95 7.72 -8.74
N ASN A 99 -9.35 6.75 -7.92
CA ASN A 99 -8.94 6.67 -6.52
C ASN A 99 -7.82 5.65 -6.38
N ARG A 100 -6.62 6.12 -6.05
CA ARG A 100 -5.40 5.29 -5.96
C ARG A 100 -5.22 4.78 -4.53
N ASN A 101 -5.59 3.54 -4.27
CA ASN A 101 -5.50 2.89 -2.95
C ASN A 101 -4.75 1.55 -3.05
N HIS A 102 -3.51 1.58 -3.52
CA HIS A 102 -2.72 0.38 -3.80
C HIS A 102 -3.51 -0.67 -4.62
N LEU A 103 -3.72 -1.88 -4.10
CA LEU A 103 -4.51 -2.93 -4.73
C LEU A 103 -6.02 -2.58 -4.83
N ALA A 104 -6.53 -1.76 -3.93
CA ALA A 104 -7.92 -1.29 -3.95
C ALA A 104 -8.13 -0.07 -4.86
N THR A 105 -7.27 0.13 -5.86
CA THR A 105 -7.43 1.23 -6.82
C THR A 105 -8.73 1.08 -7.61
N THR A 106 -9.52 2.15 -7.65
CA THR A 106 -10.82 2.18 -8.33
C THR A 106 -10.89 3.29 -9.36
N ILE A 107 -11.57 3.00 -10.47
CA ILE A 107 -11.98 3.98 -11.47
C ILE A 107 -13.49 4.14 -11.43
N LEU A 108 -13.96 5.38 -11.51
CA LEU A 108 -15.39 5.70 -11.65
C LEU A 108 -15.65 6.18 -13.07
N LEU A 109 -16.41 5.40 -13.81
CA LEU A 109 -16.77 5.65 -15.20
C LEU A 109 -18.23 6.10 -15.29
N ARG A 110 -18.53 6.98 -16.25
CA ARG A 110 -19.89 7.46 -16.51
C ARG A 110 -20.21 7.41 -18.00
N THR A 111 -21.43 7.01 -18.34
CA THR A 111 -22.00 7.02 -19.70
C THR A 111 -23.50 7.32 -19.63
N LYS A 112 -24.14 7.59 -20.76
CA LYS A 112 -25.60 7.62 -20.89
C LYS A 112 -26.09 6.50 -21.77
N ILE A 113 -26.95 5.63 -21.23
CA ILE A 113 -27.60 4.57 -21.99
C ILE A 113 -29.06 4.95 -22.15
N SER A 114 -29.52 5.14 -23.39
CA SER A 114 -30.91 5.51 -23.69
C SER A 114 -31.40 6.75 -22.92
N GLY A 115 -30.52 7.74 -22.73
CA GLY A 115 -30.82 8.96 -21.98
C GLY A 115 -30.64 8.88 -20.46
N ILE A 116 -30.46 7.68 -19.89
CA ILE A 116 -30.25 7.46 -18.47
C ILE A 116 -28.75 7.48 -18.16
N GLY A 117 -28.33 8.30 -17.21
CA GLY A 117 -26.93 8.38 -16.78
C GLY A 117 -26.55 7.20 -15.88
N VAL A 118 -25.63 6.36 -16.35
CA VAL A 118 -25.15 5.18 -15.63
C VAL A 118 -23.70 5.40 -15.20
N GLU A 119 -23.41 5.08 -13.94
CA GLU A 119 -22.06 5.12 -13.38
C GLU A 119 -21.60 3.74 -12.95
N ASN A 120 -20.36 3.41 -13.28
CA ASN A 120 -19.76 2.13 -12.95
C ASN A 120 -18.44 2.34 -12.22
N ARG A 121 -18.34 1.80 -11.01
CA ARG A 121 -17.11 1.80 -10.22
C ARG A 121 -16.42 0.45 -10.39
N VAL A 122 -15.23 0.46 -10.98
CA VAL A 122 -14.46 -0.76 -11.24
C VAL A 122 -13.18 -0.77 -10.42
N HIS A 123 -12.94 -1.89 -9.74
CA HIS A 123 -11.66 -2.19 -9.11
C HIS A 123 -10.66 -2.65 -10.18
N VAL A 124 -9.58 -1.90 -10.36
CA VAL A 124 -8.61 -2.12 -11.45
C VAL A 124 -7.98 -3.51 -11.37
N TYR A 125 -7.60 -3.92 -10.17
CA TYR A 125 -6.90 -5.17 -9.92
C TYR A 125 -7.85 -6.36 -9.66
N ASN A 126 -9.15 -6.22 -9.95
CA ASN A 126 -10.05 -7.38 -9.92
C ASN A 126 -9.64 -8.35 -11.06
N PRO A 127 -9.48 -9.66 -10.78
CA PRO A 127 -9.24 -10.67 -11.82
C PRO A 127 -10.30 -10.73 -12.91
N ASP A 128 -11.53 -10.27 -12.68
CA ASP A 128 -12.58 -10.24 -13.71
C ASP A 128 -12.31 -9.18 -14.78
N VAL A 129 -11.56 -8.14 -14.44
CA VAL A 129 -11.16 -7.10 -15.38
C VAL A 129 -9.97 -7.63 -16.17
N GLU A 130 -10.19 -7.87 -17.46
CA GLU A 130 -9.16 -8.38 -18.34
C GLU A 130 -8.26 -7.23 -18.82
N LYS A 131 -8.86 -6.19 -19.41
CA LYS A 131 -8.12 -5.09 -20.03
C LYS A 131 -8.80 -3.74 -19.80
N ILE A 132 -7.98 -2.70 -19.68
CA ILE A 132 -8.42 -1.31 -19.64
C ILE A 132 -7.70 -0.56 -20.75
N GLU A 133 -8.47 0.06 -21.65
CA GLU A 133 -7.96 0.79 -22.80
C GLU A 133 -8.38 2.26 -22.74
N VAL A 134 -7.46 3.16 -23.09
CA VAL A 134 -7.77 4.58 -23.30
C VAL A 134 -8.20 4.75 -24.75
N LEU A 135 -9.48 5.06 -24.98
CA LEU A 135 -10.02 5.26 -26.32
C LEU A 135 -9.82 6.68 -26.84
N ARG A 136 -9.99 7.68 -25.96
CA ARG A 136 -9.88 9.09 -26.32
C ARG A 136 -9.41 9.91 -25.14
N VAL A 137 -8.48 10.82 -25.43
CA VAL A 137 -8.04 11.89 -24.54
C VAL A 137 -8.77 13.18 -24.95
N PRO A 138 -9.34 13.95 -24.02
CA PRO A 138 -9.95 15.23 -24.34
C PRO A 138 -8.89 16.25 -24.74
N ALA A 139 -9.22 17.13 -25.69
CA ALA A 139 -8.29 18.16 -26.18
C ALA A 139 -7.91 19.15 -25.08
N MET A 140 -8.87 19.51 -24.22
CA MET A 140 -8.67 20.39 -23.08
C MET A 140 -9.15 19.68 -21.82
N ARG A 141 -8.37 19.81 -20.74
CA ARG A 141 -8.72 19.31 -19.41
C ARG A 141 -9.15 20.46 -18.52
N TRP A 142 -10.19 20.23 -17.72
CA TRP A 142 -10.52 21.11 -16.61
C TRP A 142 -9.50 20.93 -15.47
N PRO A 143 -9.26 21.98 -14.67
CA PRO A 143 -8.23 21.98 -13.63
C PRO A 143 -8.52 21.03 -12.45
N LYS A 144 -9.72 20.47 -12.34
CA LYS A 144 -10.08 19.55 -11.26
C LYS A 144 -9.52 18.15 -11.49
N GLU A 145 -9.10 17.47 -10.44
CA GLU A 145 -8.66 16.06 -10.55
C GLU A 145 -9.84 15.11 -10.79
N LYS A 146 -11.03 15.45 -10.28
CA LYS A 146 -12.26 14.64 -10.38
C LYS A 146 -13.39 15.43 -11.02
N TYR A 147 -14.05 14.86 -12.02
CA TYR A 147 -15.08 15.51 -12.84
C TYR A 147 -16.50 15.20 -12.38
N TYR A 148 -16.73 15.15 -11.06
CA TYR A 148 -18.07 14.90 -10.50
C TYR A 148 -19.13 15.92 -10.93
N PHE A 149 -18.70 17.15 -11.25
CA PHE A 149 -19.58 18.25 -11.62
C PHE A 149 -20.19 18.11 -13.02
N VAL A 150 -19.70 17.18 -13.86
CA VAL A 150 -20.24 17.00 -15.22
C VAL A 150 -21.64 16.37 -15.21
N ARG A 151 -22.00 15.69 -14.12
CA ARG A 151 -23.30 15.01 -13.97
C ARG A 151 -24.45 15.98 -14.14
N GLY A 152 -25.43 15.63 -14.97
CA GLY A 152 -26.64 16.43 -15.15
C GLY A 152 -26.43 17.72 -15.95
N THR A 153 -25.19 18.02 -16.36
CA THR A 153 -24.93 19.20 -17.20
C THR A 153 -25.19 18.89 -18.67
N LYS A 154 -26.02 19.69 -19.35
CA LYS A 154 -26.33 19.45 -20.77
C LYS A 154 -25.08 19.50 -21.67
N LYS A 155 -24.09 20.33 -21.31
CA LYS A 155 -22.90 20.61 -22.11
C LYS A 155 -21.72 19.67 -21.84
N TYR A 156 -21.51 19.25 -20.60
CA TYR A 156 -20.29 18.54 -20.19
C TYR A 156 -20.51 17.10 -19.77
N ASP A 157 -21.77 16.67 -19.58
CA ASP A 157 -22.08 15.30 -19.18
C ASP A 157 -21.62 14.29 -20.25
N ALA A 158 -21.31 13.07 -19.82
CA ALA A 158 -21.07 11.97 -20.72
C ALA A 158 -22.32 11.78 -21.59
N GLY A 159 -22.14 11.79 -22.91
CA GLY A 159 -23.18 11.38 -23.86
C GLY A 159 -23.31 9.85 -23.89
N ASP A 160 -23.99 9.35 -24.91
CA ASP A 160 -23.92 7.93 -25.24
C ASP A 160 -22.56 7.61 -25.88
N LEU A 161 -21.73 6.90 -25.12
CA LEU A 161 -20.37 6.57 -25.52
C LEU A 161 -20.28 5.28 -26.35
N ASP A 162 -21.30 4.43 -26.30
CA ASP A 162 -21.34 3.22 -27.12
C ASP A 162 -21.57 3.58 -28.60
N SER A 163 -22.48 4.53 -28.88
CA SER A 163 -22.63 5.07 -30.24
C SER A 163 -21.38 5.80 -30.72
N PHE A 164 -20.68 6.53 -29.84
CA PHE A 164 -19.39 7.16 -30.15
C PHE A 164 -18.36 6.12 -30.63
N VAL A 165 -18.22 5.00 -29.91
CA VAL A 165 -17.32 3.90 -30.27
C VAL A 165 -17.70 3.25 -31.59
N ARG A 166 -18.99 2.95 -31.80
CA ARG A 166 -19.48 2.36 -33.05
C ARG A 166 -19.14 3.24 -34.25
N ARG A 167 -19.29 4.56 -34.12
CA ARG A 167 -18.93 5.53 -35.15
C ARG A 167 -17.42 5.57 -35.41
N GLN A 168 -16.60 5.54 -34.36
CA GLN A 168 -15.14 5.49 -34.50
C GLN A 168 -14.67 4.23 -35.22
N ASN A 169 -15.26 3.07 -34.93
CA ASN A 169 -14.91 1.82 -35.60
C ASN A 169 -15.31 1.82 -37.08
N ARG A 170 -16.48 2.40 -37.40
CA ARG A 170 -16.93 2.52 -38.80
C ARG A 170 -15.98 3.34 -39.65
N ASN A 171 -15.45 4.44 -39.12
CA ASN A 171 -14.58 5.35 -39.87
C ASN A 171 -13.13 4.84 -40.02
N LYS A 172 -12.75 3.76 -39.32
CA LYS A 172 -11.41 3.16 -39.43
C LYS A 172 -11.32 2.13 -40.56
N HIS A 173 -12.46 1.68 -41.09
CA HIS A 173 -12.57 0.80 -42.25
C HIS A 173 -12.98 1.63 -43.46
#